data_AF-A0A445DC50-F1
#
_entry.id   AF-A0A445DC50-F1
#
_cell.length_a   1.000
_cell.length_b   1.000
_cell.length_c   1.000
_cell.angle_alpha   90.00
_cell.angle_beta   90.00
_cell.angle_gamma   90.00
#
_symmetry.space_group_name_H-M   'P 1'
#
loop_
_entity.id
_entity.type
_entity.pdbx_description
1 polymer ?
#
loop_
_entity_poly.entity_id
_entity_poly.type
_entity_poly.pdbx_seq_one_letter_code
_entity_poly.pdbx_strand_id
1 'polypeptide(L)'
;MNSPPEIIAEENDIKVRLWHWHLVAAESLALTLQVSCNLKDSKELLERCLNARKVLLPNDHIQIGANLLRLAQVAMLDSSQHKKFDVKKVKAELDIAKDHVHNSIST
;
A
#
# COMPACT_ATOMS: atom_id res chain seq x y z
N MET A 1 24.68 -30.61 -1.68
CA MET A 1 24.66 -30.14 -3.08
C MET A 1 23.69 -28.97 -3.13
N ASN A 2 24.13 -27.81 -3.62
CA ASN A 2 23.23 -26.67 -3.78
C ASN A 2 22.37 -26.87 -5.03
N SER A 3 21.10 -26.45 -4.97
CA SER A 3 20.18 -26.54 -6.10
C SER A 3 20.68 -25.75 -7.32
N PRO A 4 20.36 -26.18 -8.56
CA PRO A 4 20.67 -25.44 -9.77
C PRO A 4 20.09 -24.01 -9.76
N PRO A 5 20.75 -23.01 -10.40
CA PRO A 5 20.29 -21.62 -10.43
C PRO A 5 18.87 -21.43 -10.98
N GLU A 6 18.46 -22.26 -11.95
CA GLU A 6 17.12 -22.21 -12.57
C GLU A 6 16.01 -22.60 -11.57
N ILE A 7 16.25 -23.63 -10.75
CA ILE A 7 15.33 -24.05 -9.68
C ILE A 7 15.18 -22.92 -8.64
N ILE A 8 16.27 -22.23 -8.31
CA ILE A 8 16.25 -21.11 -7.36
C ILE A 8 15.47 -19.92 -7.93
N ALA A 9 15.62 -19.63 -9.23
CA ALA A 9 14.88 -18.57 -9.89
C ALA A 9 13.36 -18.87 -9.95
N GLU A 10 12.98 -20.11 -10.26
CA GLU A 10 11.59 -20.56 -10.30
C GLU A 10 10.95 -20.54 -8.89
N GLU A 11 11.65 -21.02 -7.87
CA GLU A 11 11.19 -20.90 -6.48
C GLU A 11 10.97 -19.45 -6.07
N ASN A 12 11.87 -18.54 -6.47
CA ASN A 12 11.75 -17.13 -6.16
C ASN A 12 10.56 -16.50 -6.88
N ASP A 13 10.30 -16.87 -8.13
CA ASP A 13 9.12 -16.40 -8.88
C ASP A 13 7.80 -16.88 -8.23
N ILE A 14 7.75 -18.15 -7.83
CA ILE A 14 6.60 -18.70 -7.10
C ILE A 14 6.41 -17.97 -5.77
N LYS A 15 7.51 -17.73 -5.02
CA LYS A 15 7.46 -16.94 -3.77
C LYS A 15 6.94 -15.53 -4.02
N VAL A 16 7.40 -14.83 -5.05
CA VAL A 16 6.94 -13.48 -5.41
C VAL A 16 5.44 -13.47 -5.73
N ARG A 17 4.95 -14.46 -6.50
CA ARG A 17 3.49 -14.60 -6.76
C ARG A 17 2.72 -14.91 -5.49
N LEU A 18 3.29 -15.72 -4.58
CA LEU A 18 2.68 -16.01 -3.30
C LEU A 18 2.59 -14.76 -2.42
N TRP A 19 3.64 -13.94 -2.38
CA TRP A 19 3.63 -12.67 -1.66
C TRP A 19 2.59 -11.69 -2.20
N HIS A 20 2.35 -11.71 -3.51
CA HIS A 20 1.36 -10.83 -4.12
C HIS A 20 -0.07 -11.10 -3.61
N TRP A 21 -0.52 -12.36 -3.52
CA TRP A 21 -1.87 -12.65 -3.04
C TRP A 21 -2.04 -12.33 -1.53
N HIS A 22 -1.00 -12.54 -0.73
CA HIS A 22 -1.01 -12.17 0.69
C HIS A 22 -1.23 -10.66 0.87
N LEU A 23 -0.56 -9.86 0.05
CA LEU A 23 -0.70 -8.41 0.01
C LEU A 23 -2.12 -7.97 -0.38
N VAL A 24 -2.71 -8.60 -1.40
CA VAL A 24 -4.08 -8.30 -1.86
C VAL A 24 -5.12 -8.67 -0.79
N ALA A 25 -4.95 -9.82 -0.12
CA ALA A 25 -5.86 -10.26 0.94
C ALA A 25 -5.79 -9.31 2.16
N ALA A 26 -4.58 -8.96 2.61
CA ALA A 26 -4.39 -8.04 3.73
C ALA A 26 -4.98 -6.65 3.41
N GLU A 27 -4.79 -6.16 2.20
CA GLU A 27 -5.37 -4.90 1.77
C GLU A 27 -6.90 -4.92 1.71
N SER A 28 -7.50 -6.01 1.24
CA SER A 28 -8.95 -6.19 1.22
C SER A 28 -9.54 -6.21 2.64
N LEU A 29 -8.83 -6.83 3.58
CA LEU A 29 -9.18 -6.78 5.00
C LEU A 29 -9.07 -5.36 5.56
N ALA A 30 -8.00 -4.64 5.22
CA ALA A 30 -7.81 -3.26 5.68
C ALA A 30 -8.90 -2.32 5.19
N LEU A 31 -9.39 -2.50 3.96
CA LEU A 31 -10.54 -1.78 3.42
C LEU A 31 -11.84 -2.10 4.16
N THR A 32 -12.08 -3.38 4.46
CA THR A 32 -13.24 -3.79 5.27
C THR A 32 -13.21 -3.14 6.67
N LEU A 33 -12.03 -3.10 7.30
CA LEU A 33 -11.81 -2.43 8.57
C LEU A 33 -12.06 -0.92 8.46
N GLN A 34 -11.61 -0.28 7.38
CA GLN A 34 -11.86 1.14 7.10
C GLN A 34 -13.36 1.44 7.04
N VAL A 35 -14.12 0.66 6.25
CA VAL A 35 -15.59 0.82 6.13
C VAL A 35 -16.30 0.55 7.46
N SER A 36 -15.75 -0.35 8.28
CA SER A 36 -16.24 -0.63 9.63
C SER A 36 -15.79 0.40 10.68
N CYS A 37 -15.16 1.51 10.27
CA CYS A 37 -14.62 2.56 11.14
C CYS A 37 -13.54 2.09 12.13
N ASN A 38 -12.96 0.89 11.94
CA ASN A 38 -11.78 0.46 12.67
C ASN A 38 -10.52 1.00 11.98
N LEU A 39 -10.32 2.32 12.13
CA LEU A 39 -9.28 3.06 11.41
C LEU A 39 -7.87 2.71 11.89
N LYS A 40 -7.71 2.36 13.17
CA LYS A 40 -6.41 1.96 13.74
C LYS A 40 -5.87 0.70 13.07
N ASP A 41 -6.66 -0.36 13.06
CA ASP A 41 -6.24 -1.66 12.50
C ASP A 41 -6.13 -1.59 10.97
N SER A 42 -7.01 -0.81 10.33
CA SER A 42 -6.90 -0.52 8.90
C SER A 42 -5.56 0.15 8.55
N LYS A 43 -5.18 1.19 9.30
CA LYS A 43 -3.91 1.91 9.09
C LYS A 43 -2.70 0.98 9.26
N GLU A 44 -2.64 0.24 10.37
CA GLU A 44 -1.51 -0.67 10.64
C GLU A 44 -1.32 -1.69 9.51
N LEU A 45 -2.43 -2.27 9.05
CA LEU A 45 -2.39 -3.27 8.00
C LEU A 45 -1.94 -2.67 6.66
N LEU A 46 -2.41 -1.46 6.33
CA LEU A 46 -1.97 -0.73 5.13
C LEU A 46 -0.50 -0.31 5.19
N GLU A 47 0.05 0.07 6.35
CA GLU A 47 1.47 0.40 6.51
C GLU A 47 2.35 -0.85 6.31
N ARG A 48 1.91 -2.00 6.82
CA ARG A 48 2.59 -3.30 6.58
C ARG A 48 2.58 -3.68 5.10
N CYS A 49 1.44 -3.50 4.43
CA CYS A 49 1.34 -3.73 2.98
C CYS A 49 2.27 -2.80 2.20
N LEU A 50 2.37 -1.53 2.58
CA LEU A 50 3.24 -0.56 1.92
C LEU A 50 4.71 -0.95 2.05
N ASN A 51 5.14 -1.33 3.26
CA ASN A 51 6.52 -1.75 3.52
C ASN A 51 6.88 -2.99 2.70
N ALA A 52 6.01 -4.00 2.65
CA ALA A 52 6.24 -5.18 1.83
C ALA A 52 6.30 -4.83 0.33
N ARG A 53 5.42 -3.96 -0.17
CA ARG A 53 5.44 -3.52 -1.58
C ARG A 53 6.71 -2.78 -1.95
N LYS A 54 7.22 -1.90 -1.09
CA LYS A 54 8.48 -1.18 -1.33
C LYS A 54 9.70 -2.11 -1.40
N VAL A 55 9.64 -3.28 -0.78
CA VAL A 55 10.70 -4.31 -0.88
C VAL A 55 10.58 -5.10 -2.18
N LEU A 56 9.34 -5.36 -2.63
CA LEU A 56 9.06 -6.27 -3.73
C LEU A 56 8.94 -5.60 -5.10
N LEU A 57 8.59 -4.31 -5.14
CA LEU A 57 8.21 -3.60 -6.36
C LEU A 57 9.12 -2.38 -6.57
N PRO A 58 9.34 -1.97 -7.83
CA PRO A 58 9.93 -0.68 -8.14
C PRO A 58 9.20 0.47 -7.44
N ASN A 59 9.93 1.51 -7.04
CA ASN A 59 9.39 2.62 -6.25
C ASN A 59 8.23 3.37 -6.93
N ASP A 60 8.19 3.37 -8.26
CA ASP A 60 7.18 4.00 -9.11
C ASP A 60 6.02 3.07 -9.50
N HIS A 61 5.97 1.86 -8.93
CA HIS A 61 4.93 0.91 -9.23
C HIS A 61 3.56 1.39 -8.70
N ILE A 62 2.53 1.36 -9.55
CA ILE A 62 1.18 1.87 -9.26
C ILE A 62 0.55 1.36 -7.96
N GLN A 63 0.85 0.12 -7.57
CA GLN A 63 0.34 -0.47 -6.31
C GLN A 63 0.87 0.22 -5.06
N ILE A 64 2.06 0.82 -5.10
CA ILE A 64 2.59 1.64 -4.00
C ILE A 64 1.74 2.91 -3.86
N GLY A 65 1.47 3.59 -4.98
CA GLY A 65 0.59 4.77 -5.02
C GLY A 65 -0.83 4.47 -4.53
N ALA A 66 -1.42 3.35 -4.97
CA ALA A 66 -2.74 2.92 -4.51
C ALA A 66 -2.78 2.67 -2.98
N ASN A 67 -1.72 2.11 -2.40
CA ASN A 67 -1.62 1.90 -0.96
C ASN A 67 -1.52 3.23 -0.19
N LEU A 68 -0.73 4.18 -0.71
CA LEU A 68 -0.58 5.50 -0.11
C LEU A 68 -1.90 6.29 -0.13
N LEU A 69 -2.65 6.20 -1.24
CA LEU A 69 -3.97 6.80 -1.33
C LEU A 69 -4.93 6.26 -0.25
N ARG A 70 -4.92 4.95 0.00
CA ARG A 70 -5.72 4.35 1.08
C ARG A 70 -5.31 4.85 2.46
N LEU A 71 -4.01 4.99 2.72
CA LEU A 71 -3.52 5.57 3.99
C LEU A 71 -3.98 7.02 4.17
N ALA A 72 -3.93 7.82 3.10
CA ALA A 72 -4.44 9.19 3.11
C ALA A 72 -5.95 9.22 3.41
N GLN A 73 -6.73 8.30 2.81
CA GLN A 73 -8.16 8.16 3.13
C GLN A 73 -8.41 7.82 4.60
N VAL A 74 -7.63 6.91 5.19
CA VAL A 74 -7.72 6.59 6.63
C VAL A 74 -7.41 7.84 7.47
N ALA A 75 -6.34 8.57 7.16
CA ALA A 75 -5.99 9.80 7.88
C ALA A 75 -7.07 10.89 7.76
N MET A 76 -7.71 11.02 6.59
CA MET A 76 -8.84 11.91 6.38
C MET A 76 -10.05 11.51 7.23
N LEU A 77 -10.38 10.22 7.29
CA LEU A 77 -11.49 9.72 8.11
C LEU A 77 -11.20 9.91 9.60
N ASP A 78 -9.98 9.60 10.05
CA ASP A 78 -9.56 9.75 11.44
C ASP A 78 -9.60 11.22 11.88
N SER A 79 -9.08 12.14 11.05
CA SER A 79 -9.19 13.58 11.31
C SER A 79 -10.62 14.13 11.23
N SER A 80 -11.51 13.51 10.45
CA SER A 80 -12.93 13.86 10.43
C SER A 80 -13.68 13.42 11.69
N GLN A 81 -13.26 12.31 12.31
CA GLN A 81 -13.78 11.85 13.61
C GLN A 81 -13.31 12.74 14.76
N HIS A 82 -12.14 13.38 14.63
CA HIS A 82 -11.51 14.22 15.65
C HIS A 82 -11.41 15.68 15.15
N LYS A 83 -12.50 16.45 15.19
CA LYS A 83 -12.54 17.85 14.69
C LYS A 83 -11.36 18.74 15.19
N LYS A 84 -10.34 18.95 14.34
CA LYS A 84 -9.83 20.23 13.78
C LYS A 84 -8.68 19.95 12.80
N PHE A 85 -8.90 20.17 11.50
CA PHE A 85 -7.95 19.84 10.42
C PHE A 85 -6.70 20.74 10.40
N ASP A 86 -5.53 20.15 10.15
CA ASP A 86 -4.47 20.83 9.38
C ASP A 86 -4.64 20.49 7.90
N VAL A 87 -5.51 21.24 7.24
CA VAL A 87 -5.85 21.10 5.82
C VAL A 87 -4.60 21.15 4.93
N LYS A 88 -3.52 21.82 5.35
CA LYS A 88 -2.29 21.94 4.57
C LYS A 88 -1.55 20.62 4.47
N LYS A 89 -1.49 19.86 5.57
CA LYS A 89 -0.83 18.55 5.60
C LYS A 89 -1.56 17.52 4.73
N VAL A 90 -2.89 17.44 4.86
CA VAL A 90 -3.71 16.53 4.03
C VAL A 90 -3.58 16.87 2.55
N LYS A 91 -3.57 18.16 2.20
CA LYS A 91 -3.37 18.60 0.83
C LYS A 91 -1.98 18.21 0.29
N ALA A 92 -0.92 18.36 1.08
CA ALA A 92 0.42 17.99 0.66
C ALA A 92 0.55 16.47 0.41
N GLU A 93 -0.02 15.65 1.28
CA GLU A 93 -0.03 14.18 1.10
C GLU A 93 -0.86 13.76 -0.13
N LEU A 94 -1.96 14.47 -0.40
CA LEU A 94 -2.78 14.24 -1.59
C LEU A 94 -2.06 14.64 -2.89
N ASP A 95 -1.37 15.78 -2.89
CA ASP A 95 -0.59 16.24 -4.04
C ASP A 95 0.52 15.22 -4.37
N ILE A 96 1.21 14.69 -3.35
CA ILE A 96 2.20 13.61 -3.53
C ILE A 96 1.57 12.35 -4.15
N ALA A 97 0.42 11.90 -3.62
CA ALA A 97 -0.25 10.71 -4.15
C ALA A 97 -0.68 10.88 -5.61
N LYS A 98 -1.17 12.08 -5.95
CA LYS A 98 -1.59 12.42 -7.31
C LYS A 98 -0.40 12.41 -8.28
N ASP A 99 0.70 13.03 -7.91
CA ASP A 99 1.91 13.08 -8.73
C ASP A 99 2.46 11.67 -8.97
N HIS A 100 2.43 10.81 -7.94
CA HIS A 100 2.88 9.44 -8.06
C HIS A 100 2.04 8.65 -9.08
N VAL A 101 0.70 8.77 -9.00
CA VAL A 101 -0.23 8.12 -9.94
C VAL A 101 -0.04 8.64 -11.37
N HIS A 102 0.12 9.96 -11.53
CA HIS A 102 0.31 10.56 -12.85
C HIS A 102 1.60 10.07 -13.53
N ASN A 103 2.69 10.00 -12.76
CA ASN A 103 3.97 9.52 -13.25
C ASN A 103 3.92 8.03 -13.62
N SER A 104 3.23 7.19 -12.84
CA SER A 104 3.08 5.76 -13.14
C SER A 104 2.22 5.46 -14.38
N ILE A 105 1.42 6.41 -14.87
CA ILE A 105 0.56 6.26 -16.06
C ILE A 105 1.22 6.82 -17.33
N SER A 106 2.21 7.71 -17.17
CA SER A 106 2.84 8.45 -18.28
C SER A 106 4.10 7.78 -18.85
N THR A 107 4.50 6.62 -18.31
CA THR A 107 5.57 5.73 -18.81
C THR A 107 4.98 4.51 -19.50
#